data_AF-A0A1H2B696-F1
#
_entry.id   AF-A0A1H2B696-F1
#
_cell.length_a   1.000
_cell.length_b   1.000
_cell.length_c   1.000
_cell.angle_alpha   90.00
_cell.angle_beta   90.00
_cell.angle_gamma   90.00
#
_symmetry.space_group_name_H-M   'P 1'
#
loop_
_entity.id
_entity.type
_entity.pdbx_description
1 polymer ?
#
loop_
_entity_poly.entity_id
_entity_poly.type
_entity_poly.pdbx_seq_one_letter_code
_entity_poly.pdbx_strand_id
1 'polypeptide(L)'
;MKNRNYFWINIPILVMALILSACTDNTEPSAPPKTEDPVSETVSPLPSGPKPSEEATRPKTKSFELMTNEVSQSMEAVLHQDKGFSLYVFEKFAFDGASGRLSLSSNPNYYVDIEALPSDYDLAQLEAAGKKELSEAGKLSDYSGELVEHPLGSAKLYLQASGAEGISDYIVWISEAGDAFLFRLHNPQGEEASDFAGPVLVSLSTVELDT
;
A
#
# COMPACT_ATOMS: atom_id res chain seq x y z
N MET A 1 -22.93 44.56 17.71
CA MET A 1 -22.02 44.47 18.87
C MET A 1 -21.05 43.34 18.62
N LYS A 2 -19.77 43.70 18.68
CA LYS A 2 -18.58 42.88 18.42
C LYS A 2 -18.25 42.15 19.71
N ASN A 3 -17.91 40.86 19.67
CA ASN A 3 -16.99 40.22 20.61
C ASN A 3 -16.31 39.05 19.89
N ARG A 4 -15.01 39.25 19.70
CA ARG A 4 -14.08 38.45 18.90
C ARG A 4 -13.01 38.02 19.90
N ASN A 5 -13.08 36.78 20.39
CA ASN A 5 -12.14 36.28 21.38
C ASN A 5 -10.95 35.65 20.64
N TYR A 6 -9.89 36.45 20.50
CA TYR A 6 -8.59 36.04 19.98
C TYR A 6 -7.79 35.48 21.16
N PHE A 7 -7.58 34.16 21.20
CA PHE A 7 -6.67 33.54 22.15
C PHE A 7 -5.23 33.82 21.69
N TRP A 8 -4.50 34.59 22.48
CA TRP A 8 -3.14 35.06 22.16
C TRP A 8 -2.14 34.04 22.72
N ILE A 9 -1.50 33.29 21.83
CA ILE A 9 -0.44 32.32 22.17
C ILE A 9 0.90 33.06 22.16
N ASN A 10 1.57 33.12 23.31
CA ASN A 10 2.97 33.57 23.41
C ASN A 10 3.88 32.36 23.24
N ILE A 11 4.59 32.26 22.11
CA ILE A 11 5.67 31.28 21.89
C ILE A 11 7.01 32.00 22.05
N PRO A 12 7.88 31.61 23.00
CA PRO A 12 9.23 32.14 23.07
C PRO A 12 10.08 31.50 21.96
N ILE A 13 10.70 32.37 21.15
CA ILE A 13 11.63 32.02 20.07
C ILE A 13 12.96 31.57 20.72
N LEU A 14 13.31 30.29 20.56
CA LEU A 14 14.63 29.76 20.91
C LEU A 14 15.54 29.87 19.68
N VAL A 15 16.33 30.95 19.60
CA VAL A 15 17.44 31.07 18.63
C VAL A 15 18.64 30.31 19.20
N MET A 16 18.95 29.14 18.66
CA MET A 16 20.22 28.46 18.92
C MET A 16 21.11 28.58 17.68
N ALA A 17 22.01 29.57 17.72
CA ALA A 17 23.14 29.64 16.82
C ALA A 17 24.22 28.69 17.34
N LEU A 18 24.60 27.68 16.53
CA LEU A 18 25.80 26.91 16.77
C LEU A 18 26.80 27.16 15.63
N ILE A 19 27.86 27.82 16.08
CA ILE A 19 29.06 28.28 15.42
C ILE A 19 29.98 27.11 15.01
N LEU A 20 30.66 27.33 13.90
CA LEU A 20 31.61 26.46 13.20
C LEU A 20 32.76 25.99 14.09
N SER A 21 33.24 24.77 13.84
CA SER A 21 34.64 24.41 14.10
C SER A 21 35.17 23.60 12.91
N ALA A 22 36.03 24.28 12.16
CA ALA A 22 36.89 23.68 11.16
C ALA A 22 38.01 22.90 11.86
N CYS A 23 38.21 21.63 11.46
CA CYS A 23 39.48 20.95 11.66
C CYS A 23 40.14 20.82 10.30
N THR A 24 41.01 21.79 10.02
CA THR A 24 42.20 21.61 9.20
C THR A 24 43.12 20.65 9.94
N ASP A 25 43.54 19.57 9.29
CA ASP A 25 44.95 19.18 9.40
C ASP A 25 45.44 18.50 8.11
N ASN A 26 46.69 18.81 7.79
CA ASN A 26 47.43 18.62 6.55
C ASN A 26 47.86 17.17 6.32
N THR A 27 48.00 16.75 5.05
CA THR A 27 49.30 16.46 4.40
C THR A 27 49.09 15.80 3.02
N GLU A 28 49.74 16.39 2.02
CA GLU A 28 49.74 16.05 0.57
C GLU A 28 50.83 14.97 0.24
N PRO A 29 51.19 14.70 -1.02
CA PRO A 29 50.89 13.50 -1.79
C PRO A 29 52.10 12.55 -2.04
N SER A 30 51.86 11.33 -2.50
CA SER A 30 52.86 10.61 -3.31
C SER A 30 52.25 9.62 -4.28
N ALA A 31 52.61 9.80 -5.55
CA ALA A 31 52.27 9.00 -6.72
C ALA A 31 53.36 7.89 -6.97
N PRO A 32 53.16 6.98 -7.95
CA PRO A 32 53.59 5.56 -7.98
C PRO A 32 55.00 5.33 -8.57
N PRO A 33 55.51 4.07 -8.76
CA PRO A 33 55.31 3.37 -10.06
C PRO A 33 55.40 1.80 -10.08
N LYS A 34 54.76 1.19 -11.11
CA LYS A 34 55.24 0.14 -12.09
C LYS A 34 55.84 -1.21 -11.62
N THR A 35 55.73 -2.36 -12.29
CA THR A 35 55.12 -2.93 -13.53
C THR A 35 55.34 -4.47 -13.44
N GLU A 36 54.55 -5.27 -14.18
CA GLU A 36 54.96 -6.44 -15.01
C GLU A 36 54.05 -7.69 -14.87
N ASP A 37 53.25 -7.90 -15.92
CA ASP A 37 52.52 -9.13 -16.27
C ASP A 37 53.49 -10.30 -16.60
N PRO A 38 53.00 -11.55 -16.73
CA PRO A 38 52.54 -11.98 -18.05
C PRO A 38 51.30 -12.91 -18.06
N VAL A 39 50.44 -12.62 -19.05
CA VAL A 39 49.60 -13.51 -19.88
C VAL A 39 49.42 -14.97 -19.43
N SER A 40 48.16 -15.34 -19.19
CA SER A 40 47.64 -16.66 -19.59
C SER A 40 46.24 -16.49 -20.15
N GLU A 41 46.12 -16.64 -21.48
CA GLU A 41 44.85 -16.74 -22.18
C GLU A 41 44.11 -17.99 -21.70
N THR A 42 42.85 -17.84 -21.30
CA THR A 42 41.89 -18.95 -21.26
C THR A 42 40.61 -18.46 -21.91
N VAL A 43 40.48 -18.82 -23.18
CA VAL A 43 39.23 -18.77 -23.93
C VAL A 43 38.29 -19.79 -23.31
N SER A 44 37.23 -19.32 -22.65
CA SER A 44 36.07 -20.13 -22.29
C SER A 44 34.90 -19.77 -23.20
N PRO A 45 34.16 -20.76 -23.72
CA PRO A 45 33.21 -20.58 -24.80
C PRO A 45 31.91 -19.92 -24.34
N LEU A 46 31.44 -18.95 -25.11
CA LEU A 46 30.03 -18.56 -25.14
C LEU A 46 29.26 -19.71 -25.81
N PRO A 47 28.28 -20.31 -25.13
CA PRO A 47 26.94 -20.19 -25.67
C PRO A 47 25.87 -20.20 -24.57
N SER A 48 24.91 -19.29 -24.66
CA SER A 48 23.52 -19.57 -24.35
C SER A 48 22.69 -18.48 -24.99
N GLY A 49 21.76 -18.89 -25.86
CA GLY A 49 20.78 -18.01 -26.49
C GLY A 49 19.90 -17.31 -25.47
N PRO A 50 18.88 -16.55 -25.92
CA PRO A 50 17.95 -15.90 -25.01
C PRO A 50 17.40 -16.95 -24.03
N LYS A 51 17.62 -16.73 -22.73
CA LYS A 51 16.89 -17.43 -21.68
C LYS A 51 15.40 -17.29 -22.02
N PRO A 52 14.62 -18.37 -22.03
CA PRO A 52 13.17 -18.24 -21.93
C PRO A 52 12.89 -17.30 -20.76
N SER A 53 12.06 -16.28 -20.95
CA SER A 53 11.60 -15.51 -19.79
C SER A 53 10.94 -16.52 -18.86
N GLU A 54 11.58 -16.80 -17.74
CA GLU A 54 10.90 -17.41 -16.60
C GLU A 54 9.75 -16.43 -16.31
N GLU A 55 8.52 -16.83 -16.62
CA GLU A 55 7.33 -16.17 -16.10
C GLU A 55 7.50 -16.14 -14.60
N ALA A 56 7.83 -14.95 -14.08
CA ALA A 56 8.19 -14.76 -12.70
C ALA A 56 6.94 -15.01 -11.85
N THR A 57 6.81 -16.23 -11.35
CA THR A 57 5.67 -16.61 -10.52
C THR A 57 5.83 -15.95 -9.15
N ARG A 58 4.77 -15.30 -8.66
CA ARG A 58 4.77 -14.61 -7.37
C ARG A 58 5.14 -15.60 -6.23
N PRO A 59 5.97 -15.20 -5.25
CA PRO A 59 6.29 -16.05 -4.10
C PRO A 59 5.06 -16.57 -3.35
N LYS A 60 5.13 -17.79 -2.81
CA LYS A 60 4.02 -18.37 -2.05
C LYS A 60 3.71 -17.64 -0.75
N THR A 61 4.73 -17.06 -0.11
CA THR A 61 4.58 -16.25 1.10
C THR A 61 5.40 -14.97 0.98
N LYS A 62 4.97 -13.92 1.68
CA LYS A 62 5.67 -12.64 1.75
C LYS A 62 5.47 -12.02 3.13
N SER A 63 6.53 -11.44 3.69
CA SER A 63 6.47 -10.72 4.96
C SER A 63 6.21 -9.24 4.72
N PHE A 64 5.36 -8.65 5.57
CA PHE A 64 4.99 -7.25 5.56
C PHE A 64 5.23 -6.65 6.95
N GLU A 65 5.74 -5.42 7.01
CA GLU A 65 5.84 -4.68 8.26
C GLU A 65 4.55 -3.88 8.47
N LEU A 66 3.84 -4.17 9.55
CA LEU A 66 2.61 -3.48 9.92
C LEU A 66 2.77 -2.79 11.28
N MET A 67 2.27 -1.57 11.37
CA MET A 67 2.15 -0.85 12.64
C MET A 67 0.92 -1.35 13.40
N THR A 68 1.15 -1.92 14.58
CA THR A 68 0.08 -2.38 15.47
C THR A 68 0.37 -1.83 16.85
N ASN A 69 -0.53 -1.01 17.40
CA ASN A 69 -0.34 -0.37 18.72
C ASN A 69 1.02 0.34 18.85
N GLU A 70 1.39 1.14 17.84
CA GLU A 70 2.66 1.91 17.79
C GLU A 70 3.94 1.08 17.69
N VAL A 71 3.83 -0.25 17.50
CA VAL A 71 4.97 -1.15 17.29
C VAL A 71 4.91 -1.74 15.88
N SER A 72 6.01 -1.63 15.13
CA SER A 72 6.16 -2.35 13.86
C SER A 72 6.30 -3.84 14.14
N GLN A 73 5.46 -4.65 13.50
CA GLN A 73 5.51 -6.10 13.57
C GLN A 73 5.56 -6.67 12.16
N SER A 74 6.49 -7.61 11.96
CA SER A 74 6.56 -8.39 10.73
C SER A 74 5.47 -9.45 10.74
N MET A 75 4.61 -9.45 9.72
CA MET A 75 3.54 -10.42 9.55
C MET A 75 3.71 -11.11 8.19
N GLU A 76 3.62 -12.45 8.18
CA GLU A 76 3.61 -13.23 6.95
C GLU A 76 2.19 -13.30 6.37
N ALA A 77 2.09 -13.19 5.05
CA ALA A 77 0.88 -13.44 4.30
C ALA A 77 1.16 -14.48 3.20
N VAL A 78 0.13 -15.27 2.88
CA VAL A 78 0.19 -16.34 1.89
C VAL A 78 -0.45 -15.87 0.60
N LEU A 79 0.13 -16.22 -0.54
CA LEU A 79 -0.45 -15.92 -1.85
C LEU A 79 -1.70 -16.79 -2.07
N HIS A 80 -2.83 -16.14 -2.33
CA HIS A 80 -4.06 -16.76 -2.82
C HIS A 80 -4.35 -16.29 -4.24
N GLN A 81 -4.92 -17.16 -5.05
CA GLN A 81 -5.24 -16.91 -6.45
C GLN A 81 -6.57 -17.57 -6.80
N ASP A 82 -7.50 -16.79 -7.35
CA ASP A 82 -8.78 -17.27 -7.89
C ASP A 82 -9.41 -16.16 -8.75
N LYS A 83 -10.43 -16.49 -9.56
CA LYS A 83 -11.20 -15.52 -10.38
C LYS A 83 -10.36 -14.57 -11.26
N GLY A 84 -9.15 -14.97 -11.63
CA GLY A 84 -8.29 -14.18 -12.51
C GLY A 84 -7.53 -13.07 -11.82
N PHE A 85 -7.38 -13.13 -10.49
CA PHE A 85 -6.44 -12.29 -9.76
C PHE A 85 -5.83 -13.04 -8.57
N SER A 86 -4.73 -12.50 -8.05
CA SER A 86 -4.04 -13.01 -6.88
C SER A 86 -3.71 -11.90 -5.88
N LEU A 87 -3.66 -12.25 -4.60
CA LEU A 87 -3.34 -11.34 -3.49
C LEU A 87 -2.67 -12.09 -2.34
N TYR A 88 -1.92 -11.37 -1.50
CA TYR A 88 -1.39 -11.92 -0.26
C TYR A 88 -2.40 -11.76 0.87
N VAL A 89 -2.72 -12.86 1.54
CA VAL A 89 -3.73 -12.94 2.61
C VAL A 89 -3.06 -13.31 3.93
N PHE A 90 -3.27 -12.49 4.97
CA PHE A 90 -2.82 -12.77 6.32
C PHE A 90 -3.68 -13.88 6.97
N GLU A 91 -3.09 -14.67 7.88
CA GLU A 91 -3.74 -15.81 8.55
C GLU A 91 -5.10 -15.48 9.20
N LYS A 92 -5.28 -14.24 9.69
CA LYS A 92 -6.52 -13.79 10.33
C LYS A 92 -7.70 -13.61 9.36
N PHE A 93 -7.46 -13.68 8.06
CA PHE A 93 -8.49 -13.53 7.04
C PHE A 93 -8.83 -14.84 6.35
N ALA A 94 -10.07 -14.92 5.88
CA ALA A 94 -10.56 -15.94 4.98
C ALA A 94 -10.86 -15.30 3.63
N PHE A 95 -10.23 -15.84 2.58
CA PHE A 95 -10.48 -15.43 1.20
C PHE A 95 -11.41 -16.43 0.51
N ASP A 96 -12.60 -15.98 0.14
CA ASP A 96 -13.49 -16.67 -0.77
C ASP A 96 -13.18 -16.23 -2.21
N GLY A 97 -12.34 -17.03 -2.87
CA GLY A 97 -11.96 -16.79 -4.25
C GLY A 97 -13.14 -16.82 -5.22
N ALA A 98 -14.20 -17.56 -4.92
CA ALA A 98 -15.36 -17.66 -5.82
C ALA A 98 -16.18 -16.37 -5.86
N SER A 99 -16.23 -15.61 -4.76
CA SER A 99 -16.91 -14.31 -4.71
C SER A 99 -15.96 -13.12 -4.78
N GLY A 100 -14.64 -13.34 -4.68
CA GLY A 100 -13.66 -12.27 -4.53
C GLY A 100 -13.76 -11.57 -3.17
N ARG A 101 -14.23 -12.25 -2.13
CA ARG A 101 -14.43 -11.65 -0.80
C ARG A 101 -13.29 -12.02 0.14
N LEU A 102 -12.66 -11.00 0.73
CA LEU A 102 -11.74 -11.17 1.85
C LEU A 102 -12.44 -10.74 3.14
N SER A 103 -12.50 -11.62 4.13
CA SER A 103 -13.23 -11.38 5.38
C SER A 103 -12.41 -11.76 6.60
N LEU A 104 -12.68 -11.15 7.75
CA LEU A 104 -12.06 -11.58 9.00
C LEU A 104 -12.57 -12.96 9.39
N SER A 105 -11.66 -13.91 9.64
CA SER A 105 -12.02 -15.29 9.96
C SER A 105 -12.83 -15.43 11.24
N SER A 106 -12.59 -14.56 12.23
CA SER A 106 -13.33 -14.54 13.50
C SER A 106 -14.70 -13.88 13.39
N ASN A 107 -14.91 -12.98 12.42
CA ASN A 107 -16.14 -12.23 12.26
C ASN A 107 -16.35 -11.81 10.78
N PRO A 108 -17.08 -12.61 9.98
CA PRO A 108 -17.26 -12.36 8.55
C PRO A 108 -18.04 -11.08 8.19
N ASN A 109 -18.58 -10.36 9.18
CA ASN A 109 -19.17 -9.04 8.96
C ASN A 109 -18.12 -7.97 8.68
N TYR A 110 -16.84 -8.23 8.95
CA TYR A 110 -15.73 -7.39 8.50
C TYR A 110 -15.20 -7.96 7.19
N TYR A 111 -15.44 -7.28 6.07
CA TYR A 111 -15.07 -7.80 4.76
C TYR A 111 -14.78 -6.72 3.73
N VAL A 112 -14.13 -7.13 2.65
CA VAL A 112 -14.03 -6.37 1.40
C VAL A 112 -14.37 -7.28 0.23
N ASP A 113 -15.21 -6.78 -0.66
CA ASP A 113 -15.43 -7.38 -1.99
C ASP A 113 -14.46 -6.77 -2.99
N ILE A 114 -13.79 -7.63 -3.75
CA ILE A 114 -12.75 -7.29 -4.72
C ILE A 114 -13.26 -7.64 -6.11
N GLU A 115 -13.30 -6.64 -6.99
CA GLU A 115 -13.73 -6.79 -8.38
C GLU A 115 -12.67 -6.24 -9.32
N ALA A 116 -12.19 -7.06 -10.24
CA ALA A 116 -11.39 -6.59 -11.37
C ALA A 116 -12.27 -5.78 -12.32
N LEU A 117 -11.83 -4.58 -12.68
CA LEU A 117 -12.55 -3.71 -13.60
C LEU A 117 -12.05 -3.93 -15.04
N PRO A 118 -12.93 -3.87 -16.05
CA PRO A 118 -12.52 -3.90 -17.44
C PRO A 118 -11.73 -2.62 -17.79
N SER A 119 -10.84 -2.67 -18.77
CA SER A 119 -9.96 -1.53 -19.12
C SER A 119 -10.71 -0.25 -19.54
N ASP A 120 -11.96 -0.36 -19.95
CA ASP A 120 -12.85 0.72 -20.40
C ASP A 120 -13.90 1.13 -19.36
N TYR A 121 -13.68 0.79 -18.07
CA TYR A 121 -14.58 1.19 -16.99
C TYR A 121 -14.85 2.70 -16.98
N ASP A 122 -16.08 3.08 -16.66
CA ASP A 122 -16.49 4.48 -16.55
C ASP A 122 -16.41 4.94 -15.10
N LEU A 123 -15.38 5.74 -14.78
CA LEU A 123 -15.15 6.26 -13.43
C LEU A 123 -16.32 7.11 -12.91
N ALA A 124 -17.00 7.87 -13.77
CA ALA A 124 -18.12 8.72 -13.36
C ALA A 124 -19.36 7.87 -13.03
N GLN A 125 -19.58 6.76 -13.76
CA GLN A 125 -20.63 5.80 -13.40
C GLN A 125 -20.31 5.09 -12.08
N LEU A 126 -19.06 4.69 -11.86
CA LEU A 126 -18.64 4.08 -10.59
C LEU A 126 -18.78 5.06 -9.42
N GLU A 127 -18.44 6.33 -9.59
CA GLU A 127 -18.64 7.36 -8.58
C GLU A 127 -20.13 7.54 -8.25
N ALA A 128 -21.01 7.64 -9.27
CA ALA A 128 -22.44 7.76 -9.05
C ALA A 128 -23.03 6.52 -8.34
N ALA A 129 -22.57 5.32 -8.69
CA ALA A 129 -22.96 4.07 -8.04
C ALA A 129 -22.49 4.02 -6.58
N GLY A 130 -21.22 4.31 -6.31
CA GLY A 130 -20.66 4.31 -4.96
C GLY A 130 -21.34 5.34 -4.06
N LYS A 131 -21.62 6.56 -4.54
CA LYS A 131 -22.37 7.57 -3.79
C LYS A 131 -23.77 7.09 -3.41
N LYS A 132 -24.45 6.37 -4.31
CA LYS A 132 -25.77 5.81 -4.06
C LYS A 132 -25.70 4.70 -3.02
N GLU A 133 -24.79 3.75 -3.19
CA GLU A 133 -24.58 2.61 -2.30
C GLU A 133 -24.25 3.08 -0.87
N LEU A 134 -23.35 4.05 -0.74
CA LEU A 134 -22.88 4.57 0.54
C LEU A 134 -23.84 5.56 1.22
N SER A 135 -24.88 6.04 0.51
CA SER A 135 -25.77 7.09 1.04
C SER A 135 -26.55 6.67 2.29
N GLU A 136 -26.79 5.37 2.47
CA GLU A 136 -27.50 4.81 3.62
C GLU A 136 -26.55 4.52 4.81
N ALA A 137 -25.24 4.41 4.55
CA ALA A 137 -24.25 4.01 5.56
C ALA A 137 -23.78 5.17 6.45
N GLY A 138 -23.87 6.42 5.99
CA GLY A 138 -23.53 7.58 6.82
C GLY A 138 -23.10 8.83 6.06
N LYS A 139 -22.27 9.66 6.71
CA LYS A 139 -21.74 10.88 6.11
C LYS A 139 -20.70 10.51 5.06
N LEU A 140 -20.96 10.88 3.82
CA LEU A 140 -20.05 10.69 2.70
C LEU A 140 -18.90 11.70 2.71
N SER A 141 -17.69 11.21 2.44
CA SER A 141 -16.46 11.96 2.18
C SER A 141 -15.76 11.39 0.95
N ASP A 142 -14.98 12.23 0.25
CA ASP A 142 -14.19 11.84 -0.91
C ASP A 142 -12.70 12.06 -0.60
N TYR A 143 -11.91 11.00 -0.71
CA TYR A 143 -10.47 10.93 -0.45
C TYR A 143 -9.67 10.57 -1.71
N SER A 144 -10.25 10.72 -2.90
CA SER A 144 -9.58 10.39 -4.17
C SER A 144 -8.27 11.17 -4.34
N GLY A 145 -7.29 10.55 -5.00
CA GLY A 145 -5.97 11.15 -5.24
C GLY A 145 -4.86 10.46 -4.44
N GLU A 146 -3.83 11.24 -4.07
CA GLU A 146 -2.69 10.75 -3.30
C GLU A 146 -3.09 10.48 -1.83
N LEU A 147 -2.68 9.32 -1.32
CA LEU A 147 -3.02 8.84 0.01
C LEU A 147 -1.73 8.68 0.82
N VAL A 148 -1.34 9.75 1.52
CA VAL A 148 -0.12 9.78 2.33
C VAL A 148 -0.16 8.69 3.39
N GLU A 149 0.89 7.87 3.44
CA GLU A 149 1.06 6.74 4.39
C GLU A 149 -0.01 5.63 4.29
N HIS A 150 -0.92 5.70 3.31
CA HIS A 150 -1.93 4.67 3.09
C HIS A 150 -1.34 3.51 2.26
N PRO A 151 -1.64 2.23 2.56
CA PRO A 151 -1.07 1.10 1.81
C PRO A 151 -1.32 1.12 0.30
N LEU A 152 -2.43 1.73 -0.14
CA LEU A 152 -2.77 1.88 -1.55
C LEU A 152 -1.98 2.99 -2.29
N GLY A 153 -1.34 3.91 -1.57
CA GLY A 153 -0.55 5.03 -2.11
C GLY A 153 -1.35 6.12 -2.85
N SER A 154 -2.28 5.74 -3.73
CA SER A 154 -3.23 6.64 -4.39
C SER A 154 -4.49 5.89 -4.81
N ALA A 155 -5.60 6.59 -5.05
CA ALA A 155 -6.82 6.01 -5.60
C ALA A 155 -7.42 6.89 -6.69
N LYS A 156 -8.00 6.28 -7.73
CA LYS A 156 -8.74 7.00 -8.78
C LYS A 156 -10.07 7.52 -8.27
N LEU A 157 -10.70 6.74 -7.40
CA LEU A 157 -11.88 7.10 -6.62
C LEU A 157 -11.71 6.54 -5.23
N TYR A 158 -12.01 7.31 -4.20
CA TYR A 158 -12.14 6.83 -2.83
C TYR A 158 -13.29 7.56 -2.16
N LEU A 159 -14.44 6.91 -2.14
CA LEU A 159 -15.59 7.37 -1.36
C LEU A 159 -15.65 6.61 -0.04
N GLN A 160 -15.89 7.32 1.05
CA GLN A 160 -16.07 6.72 2.37
C GLN A 160 -17.34 7.26 2.99
N ALA A 161 -18.18 6.37 3.50
CA ALA A 161 -19.26 6.74 4.43
C ALA A 161 -18.88 6.34 5.85
N SER A 162 -19.05 7.29 6.78
CA SER A 162 -18.90 7.04 8.21
C SER A 162 -20.21 7.32 8.93
N GLY A 163 -20.67 6.36 9.73
CA GLY A 163 -21.94 6.43 10.46
C GLY A 163 -21.88 5.70 11.80
N ALA A 164 -23.05 5.54 12.44
CA ALA A 164 -23.16 4.82 13.71
C ALA A 164 -22.88 3.31 13.56
N GLU A 165 -23.03 2.76 12.36
CA GLU A 165 -22.78 1.34 12.08
C GLU A 165 -21.31 1.07 11.73
N GLY A 166 -20.47 2.09 11.61
CA GLY A 166 -19.05 1.98 11.26
C GLY A 166 -18.67 2.73 9.99
N ILE A 167 -17.72 2.15 9.25
CA ILE A 167 -17.13 2.72 8.04
C ILE A 167 -17.42 1.80 6.86
N SER A 168 -17.75 2.39 5.71
CA SER A 168 -17.81 1.67 4.44
C SER A 168 -17.11 2.47 3.36
N ASP A 169 -16.24 1.80 2.60
CA ASP A 169 -15.43 2.42 1.55
C ASP A 169 -15.79 1.85 0.18
N TYR A 170 -15.70 2.71 -0.83
CA TYR A 170 -15.85 2.38 -2.24
C TYR A 170 -14.65 2.96 -2.99
N ILE A 171 -13.71 2.10 -3.38
CA ILE A 171 -12.39 2.50 -3.83
C ILE A 171 -12.11 1.95 -5.22
N VAL A 172 -11.80 2.81 -6.18
CA VAL A 172 -11.22 2.42 -7.46
C VAL A 172 -9.71 2.65 -7.39
N TRP A 173 -8.96 1.55 -7.46
CA TRP A 173 -7.51 1.53 -7.32
C TRP A 173 -6.85 0.97 -8.58
N ILE A 174 -5.62 1.42 -8.86
CA ILE A 174 -4.81 0.91 -9.97
C ILE A 174 -3.58 0.24 -9.37
N SER A 175 -3.36 -1.03 -9.73
CA SER A 175 -2.19 -1.79 -9.28
C SER A 175 -0.89 -1.25 -9.84
N GLU A 176 0.24 -1.68 -9.28
CA GLU A 176 1.56 -1.36 -9.84
C GLU A 176 1.73 -1.86 -11.28
N ALA A 177 1.01 -2.93 -11.65
CA ALA A 177 0.96 -3.47 -13.00
C ALA A 177 0.03 -2.67 -13.95
N GLY A 178 -0.79 -1.76 -13.42
CA GLY A 178 -1.71 -0.92 -14.20
C GLY A 178 -3.15 -1.44 -14.28
N ASP A 179 -3.47 -2.52 -13.56
CA ASP A 179 -4.80 -3.12 -13.54
C ASP A 179 -5.74 -2.36 -12.61
N ALA A 180 -7.00 -2.20 -13.03
CA ALA A 180 -8.00 -1.50 -12.25
C ALA A 180 -8.82 -2.46 -11.39
N PHE A 181 -9.00 -2.12 -10.12
CA PHE A 181 -9.83 -2.87 -9.18
C PHE A 181 -10.81 -1.94 -8.48
N LEU A 182 -11.99 -2.48 -8.18
CA LEU A 182 -12.97 -1.89 -7.30
C LEU A 182 -13.01 -2.67 -5.99
N PHE A 183 -12.79 -1.97 -4.89
CA PHE A 183 -12.91 -2.49 -3.54
C PHE A 183 -14.16 -1.89 -2.87
N ARG A 184 -15.02 -2.76 -2.32
CA ARG A 184 -16.16 -2.38 -1.48
C ARG A 184 -15.93 -2.92 -0.08
N LEU A 185 -15.46 -2.06 0.82
CA LEU A 185 -15.03 -2.44 2.16
C LEU A 185 -16.14 -2.13 3.17
N HIS A 186 -16.43 -3.08 4.05
CA HIS A 186 -17.36 -2.95 5.15
C HIS A 186 -16.62 -3.22 6.46
N ASN A 187 -16.46 -2.16 7.26
CA ASN A 187 -15.79 -2.18 8.56
C ASN A 187 -16.78 -1.70 9.63
N PRO A 188 -17.63 -2.60 10.16
CA PRO A 188 -18.63 -2.24 11.13
C PRO A 188 -18.00 -1.75 12.45
N GLN A 189 -18.75 -0.96 13.21
CA GLN A 189 -18.32 -0.55 14.54
C GLN A 189 -18.20 -1.79 15.44
N GLY A 190 -17.04 -1.98 16.07
CA GLY A 190 -16.79 -3.09 16.99
C GLY A 190 -15.34 -3.17 17.44
N GLU A 191 -15.02 -4.15 18.29
CA GLU A 191 -13.69 -4.31 18.90
C GLU A 191 -12.65 -4.74 17.85
N GLU A 192 -13.08 -5.42 16.78
CA GLU A 192 -12.21 -5.96 15.73
C GLU A 192 -11.91 -4.95 14.61
N ALA A 193 -12.47 -3.74 14.66
CA ALA A 193 -12.35 -2.76 13.57
C ALA A 193 -10.89 -2.37 13.28
N SER A 194 -10.05 -2.24 14.31
CA SER A 194 -8.62 -1.96 14.16
C SER A 194 -7.84 -3.17 13.63
N ASP A 195 -8.24 -4.37 14.05
CA ASP A 195 -7.60 -5.63 13.64
C ASP A 195 -7.89 -5.97 12.18
N PHE A 196 -9.00 -5.45 11.64
CA PHE A 196 -9.41 -5.56 10.25
C PHE A 196 -8.77 -4.49 9.36
N ALA A 197 -8.99 -3.21 9.66
CA ALA A 197 -8.79 -2.10 8.71
C ALA A 197 -7.35 -1.96 8.17
N GLY A 198 -6.34 -2.08 9.03
CA GLY A 198 -4.95 -1.96 8.60
C GLY A 198 -4.51 -3.13 7.72
N PRO A 199 -4.55 -4.37 8.23
CA PRO A 199 -4.10 -5.54 7.49
C PRO A 199 -4.88 -5.80 6.20
N VAL A 200 -6.20 -5.51 6.14
CA VAL A 200 -6.97 -5.72 4.91
C VAL A 200 -6.49 -4.80 3.79
N LEU A 201 -6.20 -3.52 4.09
CA LEU A 201 -5.67 -2.56 3.10
C LEU A 201 -4.28 -2.96 2.59
N VAL A 202 -3.45 -3.58 3.43
CA VAL A 202 -2.16 -4.14 3.01
C VAL A 202 -2.36 -5.34 2.08
N SER A 203 -3.33 -6.21 2.33
CA SER A 203 -3.68 -7.28 1.38
C SER A 203 -4.15 -6.69 0.03
N LEU A 204 -5.00 -5.66 0.06
CA LEU A 204 -5.53 -5.03 -1.15
C LEU A 204 -4.46 -4.35 -2.01
N SER A 205 -3.41 -3.79 -1.40
CA SER A 205 -2.30 -3.19 -2.16
C SER A 205 -1.43 -4.22 -2.90
N THR A 206 -1.72 -5.51 -2.74
CA THR A 206 -1.02 -6.61 -3.41
C THR A 206 -1.87 -7.30 -4.47
N VAL A 207 -3.06 -6.80 -4.76
CA VAL A 207 -3.92 -7.42 -5.78
C VAL A 207 -3.31 -7.19 -7.17
N GLU A 208 -3.14 -8.27 -7.92
CA GLU A 208 -2.62 -8.28 -9.29
C GLU A 208 -3.50 -9.21 -10.15
N LEU A 209 -3.80 -8.84 -11.40
CA LEU A 209 -4.47 -9.77 -12.31
C LEU A 209 -3.58 -10.98 -12.59
N ASP A 210 -4.21 -12.11 -12.82
CA ASP A 210 -3.51 -13.30 -13.27
C ASP A 210 -3.07 -13.10 -14.72
N THR A 211 -1.79 -13.33 -14.98
CA THR A 211 -1.17 -13.31 -16.32
C THR A 211 -1.34 -14.63 -17.04
#